data_AF-A0A2N1U5N2-F1
#
_entry.id   AF-A0A2N1U5N2-F1
#
_cell.length_a   1.000
_cell.length_b   1.000
_cell.length_c   1.000
_cell.angle_alpha   90.00
_cell.angle_beta   90.00
_cell.angle_gamma   90.00
#
_symmetry.space_group_name_H-M   'P 1'
#
loop_
_entity.id
_entity.type
_entity.pdbx_description
1 polymer ?
#
loop_
_entity_poly.entity_id
_entity_poly.type
_entity_poly.pdbx_seq_one_letter_code
_entity_poly.pdbx_strand_id
1 'polypeptide(L)'
;MRKKAFTLIELMIVVAIISIATAGFFVGFPPLFDDLSRYQALIEENRSLTLAYGKIRNCLKKSRQIARVVDGRIIFDNNNEIAIENFGKQIRVNGRIFLLKGRASISEIEQISDTMFMTRVDAGNEKLRILWRTGESNE
;
A
#
# COMPACT_ATOMS: atom_id res chain seq x y z
N MET A 1 43.93 47.52 11.91
CA MET A 1 42.64 46.90 12.29
C MET A 1 42.91 45.85 13.37
N ARG A 2 42.50 46.07 14.63
CA ARG A 2 42.68 45.10 15.71
C ARG A 2 41.62 43.99 15.60
N LYS A 3 42.03 42.76 15.28
CA LYS A 3 41.15 41.59 15.34
C LYS A 3 40.81 41.33 16.82
N LYS A 4 39.55 41.47 17.21
CA LYS A 4 39.08 41.05 18.53
C LYS A 4 39.12 39.52 18.57
N ALA A 5 39.95 38.95 19.44
CA ALA A 5 39.94 37.51 19.67
C ALA A 5 38.68 37.17 20.46
N PHE A 6 37.90 36.21 19.96
CA PHE A 6 36.75 35.66 20.67
C PHE A 6 37.22 34.94 21.92
N THR A 7 36.60 35.19 23.06
CA THR A 7 36.95 34.49 24.30
C THR A 7 36.32 33.09 24.32
N LEU A 8 36.98 32.14 24.98
CA LEU A 8 36.48 30.76 25.11
C LEU A 8 35.08 30.73 25.73
N ILE A 9 34.81 31.65 26.67
CA ILE A 9 33.51 31.78 27.34
C ILE A 9 32.41 32.19 26.35
N GLU A 10 32.66 33.17 25.48
CA GLU A 10 31.69 33.57 24.45
C GLU A 10 31.36 32.40 23.51
N LEU A 11 32.35 31.58 23.16
CA LEU A 11 32.13 30.38 22.33
C LEU A 11 31.25 29.35 23.05
N MET A 12 31.51 29.09 24.34
CA MET A 12 30.72 28.14 25.13
C MET A 12 29.26 28.59 25.31
N ILE A 13 29.02 29.89 25.47
CA ILE A 13 27.68 30.47 25.55
C ILE A 13 26.92 30.27 24.24
N VAL A 14 27.56 30.53 23.10
CA VAL A 14 26.93 30.34 21.78
C VAL A 14 26.55 28.87 21.56
N VAL A 15 27.44 27.93 21.90
CA VAL A 15 27.16 26.49 21.79
C VAL A 15 25.99 26.08 22.69
N ALA A 16 25.93 26.60 23.93
CA ALA A 16 24.83 26.33 24.84
C ALA A 16 23.49 26.86 24.31
N ILE A 17 23.46 28.08 23.77
CA ILE A 17 22.25 28.68 23.19
C ILE A 17 21.78 27.88 21.97
N ILE A 18 22.69 27.50 21.06
CA ILE A 18 22.34 26.69 19.89
C ILE A 18 21.82 25.32 20.32
N SER A 19 22.41 24.70 21.33
CA SER A 19 21.97 23.39 21.85
C SER A 19 20.57 23.46 22.47
N ILE A 20 20.26 24.52 23.22
CA ILE A 20 18.93 24.73 23.80
C ILE A 20 17.90 25.04 22.71
N ALA A 21 18.26 25.86 21.73
CA ALA A 21 17.39 26.21 20.61
C ALA A 21 17.07 24.98 19.74
N THR A 22 18.06 24.13 19.45
CA THR A 22 17.88 22.91 18.66
C THR A 22 17.13 21.83 19.44
N ALA A 23 17.43 21.62 20.72
CA ALA A 23 16.68 20.69 21.57
C ALA A 23 15.21 21.12 21.74
N GLY A 24 14.95 22.42 21.93
CA GLY A 24 13.59 22.97 22.00
C GLY A 24 12.82 22.83 20.68
N PHE A 25 13.48 23.00 19.53
CA PHE A 25 12.88 22.74 18.21
C PHE A 25 12.57 21.26 17.99
N PHE A 26 13.43 20.33 18.42
CA PHE A 26 13.18 18.90 18.23
C PHE A 26 12.04 18.35 19.11
N VAL A 27 11.83 18.92 20.30
CA VAL A 27 10.75 18.50 21.21
C VAL A 27 9.37 19.03 20.78
N GLY A 28 9.32 20.12 20.01
CA GLY A 28 8.06 20.76 19.57
C GLY A 28 7.45 20.23 18.26
N PHE A 29 8.20 19.44 17.48
CA PHE A 29 7.77 18.91 16.17
C PHE A 29 7.40 17.42 16.06
N PRO A 30 7.36 16.56 17.11
CA PRO A 30 6.91 15.17 16.98
C PRO A 30 5.56 14.98 16.24
N PRO A 31 4.49 15.77 16.51
CA PRO A 31 3.19 15.52 15.87
C PRO A 31 3.20 15.79 14.36
N LEU A 32 4.07 16.68 13.85
CA LEU A 32 4.17 16.96 12.41
C LEU A 32 4.84 15.81 11.63
N PHE A 33 5.81 15.13 12.23
CA PHE A 33 6.46 13.97 11.61
C PHE A 33 5.62 12.69 11.75
N ASP A 34 4.91 12.53 12.87
CA ASP A 34 3.94 11.45 13.05
C ASP A 34 2.83 11.52 12.01
N ASP A 35 2.30 12.71 11.73
CA ASP A 35 1.25 12.89 10.73
C ASP A 35 1.80 12.61 9.31
N LEU A 36 3.00 13.10 8.99
CA LEU A 36 3.63 12.85 7.70
C LEU A 36 3.87 11.36 7.45
N SER A 37 4.35 10.62 8.45
CA SER A 37 4.58 9.18 8.34
C SER A 37 3.27 8.39 8.15
N ARG A 38 2.19 8.80 8.84
CA ARG A 38 0.84 8.24 8.66
C ARG A 38 0.31 8.52 7.26
N TYR A 39 0.43 9.75 6.77
CA TYR A 39 0.03 10.11 5.41
C TYR A 39 0.80 9.32 4.36
N GLN A 40 2.11 9.16 4.53
CA GLN A 40 2.91 8.36 3.60
C GLN A 40 2.48 6.89 3.60
N ALA A 41 2.21 6.31 4.76
CA ALA A 41 1.69 4.94 4.86
C ALA A 41 0.33 4.79 4.15
N LEU A 42 -0.58 5.75 4.29
CA LEU A 42 -1.86 5.77 3.59
C LEU A 42 -1.71 5.91 2.07
N ILE A 43 -0.76 6.72 1.60
CA ILE A 43 -0.48 6.88 0.17
C ILE A 43 0.07 5.58 -0.41
N GLU A 44 1.03 4.95 0.26
CA GLU A 44 1.62 3.68 -0.18
C GLU A 44 0.56 2.55 -0.18
N GLU A 45 -0.30 2.53 0.83
CA GLU A 45 -1.44 1.60 0.93
C GLU A 45 -2.36 1.73 -0.29
N ASN A 46 -2.89 2.93 -0.53
CA ASN A 46 -3.80 3.21 -1.65
C ASN A 46 -3.15 2.95 -3.01
N ARG A 47 -1.87 3.31 -3.18
CA ARG A 47 -1.13 3.05 -4.41
C ARG A 47 -1.01 1.54 -4.67
N SER A 48 -0.70 0.75 -3.65
CA SER A 48 -0.57 -0.71 -3.79
C SER A 48 -1.88 -1.37 -4.18
N LEU A 49 -3.00 -0.97 -3.56
CA LEU A 49 -4.35 -1.44 -3.91
C LEU A 49 -4.75 -1.04 -5.33
N THR A 50 -4.46 0.20 -5.73
CA THR A 50 -4.76 0.70 -7.08
C THR A 50 -4.03 -0.10 -8.16
N LEU A 51 -2.75 -0.41 -7.92
CA LEU A 51 -1.95 -1.25 -8.81
C LEU A 51 -2.51 -2.68 -8.89
N ALA A 52 -2.84 -3.29 -7.74
CA ALA A 52 -3.44 -4.62 -7.69
C ALA A 52 -4.78 -4.66 -8.44
N TYR A 53 -5.65 -3.68 -8.22
CA TYR A 53 -6.92 -3.53 -8.92
C TYR A 53 -6.73 -3.44 -10.43
N GLY A 54 -5.78 -2.61 -10.89
CA GLY A 54 -5.45 -2.49 -12.31
C GLY A 54 -4.98 -3.81 -12.94
N LYS A 55 -4.20 -4.61 -12.20
CA LYS A 55 -3.72 -5.92 -12.68
C LYS A 55 -4.82 -6.96 -12.74
N ILE A 56 -5.64 -7.05 -11.68
CA ILE A 56 -6.83 -7.92 -11.66
C ILE A 56 -7.76 -7.54 -12.82
N ARG A 57 -8.12 -6.26 -12.96
CA ARG A 57 -8.97 -5.79 -14.06
C ARG A 57 -8.42 -6.17 -15.43
N ASN A 58 -7.12 -5.99 -15.66
CA ASN A 58 -6.50 -6.36 -16.94
C ASN A 58 -6.48 -7.87 -17.19
N CYS A 59 -6.39 -8.68 -16.13
CA CYS A 59 -6.53 -10.13 -16.22
C CYS A 59 -7.96 -10.52 -16.62
N LEU A 60 -8.96 -9.89 -16.00
CA LEU A 60 -10.38 -10.16 -16.27
C LEU A 60 -10.81 -9.77 -17.68
N LYS A 61 -10.27 -8.68 -18.23
CA LYS A 61 -10.52 -8.27 -19.63
C LYS A 61 -10.05 -9.28 -20.67
N LYS A 62 -9.10 -10.14 -20.31
CA LYS A 62 -8.52 -11.13 -21.22
C LYS A 62 -9.14 -12.51 -21.05
N SER A 63 -10.02 -12.68 -20.06
CA SER A 63 -10.53 -13.96 -19.60
C SER A 63 -12.04 -13.98 -19.81
N ARG A 64 -12.57 -15.03 -20.44
CA ARG A 64 -14.01 -15.09 -20.73
C ARG A 64 -14.78 -15.65 -19.55
N GLN A 65 -14.25 -16.72 -18.97
CA GLN A 65 -14.90 -17.47 -17.90
C GLN A 65 -13.91 -17.95 -16.84
N ILE A 66 -14.43 -18.19 -15.64
CA ILE A 66 -13.74 -18.86 -14.55
C ILE A 66 -13.80 -20.37 -14.83
N ALA A 67 -12.65 -21.00 -14.99
CA ALA A 67 -12.57 -22.44 -15.21
C ALA A 67 -12.71 -23.23 -13.89
N ARG A 68 -12.08 -22.74 -12.82
CA ARG A 68 -12.15 -23.34 -11.49
C ARG A 68 -11.68 -22.38 -10.39
N VAL A 69 -12.15 -22.61 -9.17
CA VAL A 69 -11.62 -21.97 -7.95
C VAL A 69 -11.09 -23.06 -7.02
N VAL A 70 -9.81 -22.94 -6.64
CA VAL A 70 -9.10 -23.94 -5.82
C VAL A 70 -8.25 -23.20 -4.79
N ASP A 71 -8.41 -23.51 -3.51
CA ASP A 71 -7.57 -23.03 -2.40
C ASP A 71 -7.30 -21.51 -2.39
N GLY A 72 -8.35 -20.69 -2.57
CA GLY A 72 -8.23 -19.24 -2.61
C GLY A 72 -7.59 -18.68 -3.89
N ARG A 73 -7.58 -19.49 -4.96
CA ARG A 73 -7.11 -19.13 -6.30
C ARG A 73 -8.22 -19.29 -7.32
N ILE A 74 -8.33 -18.34 -8.23
CA ILE A 74 -9.20 -18.39 -9.40
C ILE A 74 -8.34 -18.70 -10.60
N ILE A 75 -8.73 -19.72 -11.35
CA ILE A 75 -8.11 -20.08 -12.62
C ILE A 75 -9.15 -19.83 -13.71
N PHE A 76 -8.74 -19.10 -14.74
CA PHE A 76 -9.56 -18.75 -15.89
C PHE A 76 -9.33 -19.73 -17.05
N ASP A 77 -10.22 -19.67 -18.05
CA ASP A 77 -10.18 -20.48 -19.28
C ASP A 77 -8.87 -20.43 -20.07
N ASN A 78 -8.22 -19.29 -20.08
CA ASN A 78 -6.95 -19.04 -20.78
C ASN A 78 -5.70 -19.37 -19.93
N ASN A 79 -5.86 -20.14 -18.84
CA ASN A 79 -4.82 -20.41 -17.83
C ASN A 79 -4.29 -19.17 -17.10
N ASN A 80 -4.96 -18.01 -17.20
CA ASN A 80 -4.69 -16.92 -16.29
C ASN A 80 -5.12 -17.31 -14.88
N GLU A 81 -4.46 -16.72 -13.88
CA GLU A 81 -4.73 -16.99 -12.48
C GLU A 81 -4.74 -15.72 -11.65
N ILE A 82 -5.62 -15.69 -10.66
CA ILE A 82 -5.57 -14.75 -9.54
C ILE A 82 -5.51 -15.59 -8.28
N ALA A 83 -4.45 -15.45 -7.50
CA ALA A 83 -4.30 -16.13 -6.23
C ALA A 83 -4.04 -15.13 -5.11
N ILE A 84 -4.71 -15.36 -3.98
CA ILE A 84 -4.43 -14.67 -2.74
C ILE A 84 -3.45 -15.50 -1.93
N GLU A 85 -2.33 -14.90 -1.55
CA GLU A 85 -1.24 -15.54 -0.83
C GLU A 85 -0.87 -14.70 0.41
N ASN A 86 -0.17 -15.34 1.34
CA ASN A 86 0.36 -14.69 2.55
C ASN A 86 -0.70 -13.84 3.30
N PHE A 87 -1.80 -14.48 3.71
CA PHE A 87 -2.89 -13.86 4.45
C PHE A 87 -3.47 -12.59 3.80
N GLY A 88 -3.50 -12.56 2.46
CA GLY A 88 -4.06 -11.43 1.73
C GLY A 88 -3.11 -10.29 1.45
N LYS A 89 -1.84 -10.38 1.87
CA LYS A 89 -0.82 -9.37 1.58
C LYS A 89 -0.16 -9.57 0.23
N GLN A 90 -0.21 -10.76 -0.35
CA GLN A 90 0.36 -11.04 -1.65
C GLN A 90 -0.74 -11.45 -2.61
N ILE A 91 -0.79 -10.78 -3.76
CA ILE A 91 -1.73 -11.11 -4.83
C ILE A 91 -0.89 -11.56 -6.02
N ARG A 92 -1.07 -12.81 -6.42
CA ARG A 92 -0.46 -13.33 -7.63
C ARG A 92 -1.46 -13.18 -8.77
N VAL A 93 -1.05 -12.49 -9.83
CA VAL A 93 -1.83 -12.36 -11.07
C VAL A 93 -0.95 -12.84 -12.22
N ASN A 94 -1.33 -13.95 -12.85
CA ASN A 94 -0.60 -14.59 -13.95
C ASN A 94 0.90 -14.79 -13.62
N GLY A 95 1.19 -15.42 -12.48
CA GLY A 95 2.56 -15.66 -12.00
C GLY A 95 3.31 -14.43 -11.46
N ARG A 96 2.77 -13.22 -11.57
CA ARG A 96 3.39 -12.01 -10.98
C ARG A 96 2.81 -11.72 -9.61
N ILE A 97 3.69 -11.66 -8.61
CA ILE A 97 3.31 -11.38 -7.22
C ILE A 97 3.35 -9.87 -6.97
N PHE A 98 2.27 -9.34 -6.40
CA PHE A 98 2.12 -7.96 -5.96
C PHE A 98 1.96 -7.93 -4.44
N LEU A 99 2.80 -7.16 -3.77
CA LEU A 99 2.74 -6.98 -2.32
C LEU A 99 1.88 -5.75 -2.00
N LEU A 100 0.81 -5.97 -1.24
CA LEU A 100 0.03 -4.89 -0.64
C LEU A 100 0.82 -4.26 0.52
N LYS A 101 0.79 -2.93 0.57
CA LYS A 101 1.53 -2.12 1.55
C LYS A 101 0.60 -1.64 2.66
N GLY A 102 1.18 -1.31 3.81
CA GLY A 102 0.43 -0.83 4.95
C GLY A 102 -0.58 -1.86 5.45
N ARG A 103 -1.79 -1.41 5.75
CA ARG A 103 -2.85 -2.25 6.33
C ARG A 103 -3.68 -2.97 5.27
N ALA A 104 -3.57 -2.58 4.00
CA ALA A 104 -4.30 -3.18 2.90
C ALA A 104 -4.14 -4.71 2.82
N SER A 105 -5.23 -5.45 2.65
CA SER A 105 -5.22 -6.90 2.41
C SER A 105 -6.45 -7.35 1.62
N ILE A 106 -6.35 -8.47 0.90
CA ILE A 106 -7.51 -9.15 0.31
C ILE A 106 -7.66 -10.51 0.96
N SER A 107 -8.71 -10.74 1.72
CA SER A 107 -8.78 -11.89 2.63
C SER A 107 -9.53 -13.09 2.05
N GLU A 108 -10.44 -12.87 1.11
CA GLU A 108 -11.37 -13.91 0.67
C GLU A 108 -11.69 -13.74 -0.82
N ILE A 109 -11.82 -14.88 -1.50
CA ILE A 109 -12.34 -15.02 -2.86
C ILE A 109 -13.53 -15.96 -2.78
N GLU A 110 -14.68 -15.50 -3.26
CA GLU A 110 -15.90 -16.28 -3.35
C GLU A 110 -16.39 -16.29 -4.79
N GLN A 111 -16.56 -17.47 -5.38
CA GLN A 111 -17.15 -17.59 -6.71
C GLN A 111 -18.67 -17.39 -6.62
N ILE A 112 -19.20 -16.50 -7.46
CA ILE A 112 -20.65 -16.21 -7.52
C ILE A 112 -21.27 -16.87 -8.76
N SER A 113 -20.55 -16.90 -9.87
CA SER A 113 -20.97 -17.56 -11.11
C SER A 113 -19.75 -17.96 -11.96
N ASP A 114 -19.99 -18.55 -13.14
CA ASP A 114 -18.94 -18.89 -14.10
C ASP A 114 -18.21 -17.66 -14.67
N THR A 115 -18.75 -16.46 -14.44
CA THR A 115 -18.18 -15.20 -14.91
C THR A 115 -17.97 -14.18 -13.80
N MET A 116 -18.33 -14.49 -12.55
CA MET A 116 -18.26 -13.54 -11.45
C MET A 116 -17.69 -14.15 -10.19
N PHE A 117 -16.92 -13.34 -9.47
CA PHE A 117 -16.44 -13.64 -8.14
C PHE A 117 -16.39 -12.37 -7.30
N MET A 118 -16.42 -12.51 -6.00
CA MET A 118 -16.29 -11.42 -5.05
C MET A 118 -14.99 -11.56 -4.28
N THR A 119 -14.37 -10.41 -3.98
CA THR A 119 -13.28 -10.34 -3.02
C THR A 119 -13.60 -9.43 -1.85
N ARG A 120 -13.17 -9.80 -0.65
CA ARG A 120 -13.18 -8.91 0.51
C ARG A 120 -11.83 -8.22 0.61
N VAL A 121 -11.84 -6.89 0.59
CA VAL A 121 -10.65 -6.04 0.68
C VAL A 121 -10.72 -5.23 1.96
N ASP A 122 -9.68 -5.33 2.78
CA ASP A 122 -9.45 -4.42 3.89
C ASP A 122 -8.53 -3.30 3.38
N ALA A 123 -8.98 -2.05 3.46
CA ALA A 123 -8.24 -0.83 3.12
C ALA A 123 -7.95 -0.02 4.39
N GLY A 124 -7.55 -0.72 5.45
CA GLY A 124 -7.03 -0.14 6.69
C GLY A 124 -8.13 0.28 7.65
N ASN A 125 -8.98 1.22 7.25
CA ASN A 125 -10.15 1.65 8.04
C ASN A 125 -11.48 1.21 7.42
N GLU A 126 -11.45 0.75 6.18
CA GLU A 126 -12.64 0.37 5.42
C GLU A 126 -12.57 -1.09 5.00
N LYS A 127 -13.71 -1.77 5.08
CA LYS A 127 -13.87 -3.13 4.57
C LYS A 127 -14.79 -3.07 3.36
N LEU A 128 -14.21 -3.34 2.20
CA LEU A 128 -14.88 -3.29 0.91
C LEU A 128 -15.19 -4.70 0.43
N ARG A 129 -16.34 -4.84 -0.23
CA ARG A 129 -16.67 -6.02 -1.04
C ARG A 129 -16.66 -5.60 -2.49
N ILE A 130 -15.77 -6.21 -3.27
CA ILE A 130 -15.63 -5.90 -4.69
C ILE A 130 -16.17 -7.09 -5.48
N LEU A 131 -17.20 -6.83 -6.28
CA LEU A 131 -17.70 -7.78 -7.27
C LEU A 131 -16.90 -7.62 -8.56
N TRP A 132 -16.34 -8.73 -9.01
CA TRP A 132 -15.58 -8.84 -10.24
C TRP A 132 -16.37 -9.63 -11.26
N ARG A 133 -16.33 -9.16 -12.51
CA ARG A 133 -16.94 -9.84 -13.65
C ARG A 133 -15.88 -10.03 -14.73
N THR A 134 -15.75 -11.25 -15.22
CA THR A 134 -14.98 -11.57 -16.43
C THR A 134 -15.69 -10.98 -17.64
N GLY A 135 -14.94 -10.59 -18.64
CA GLY A 135 -15.53 -9.99 -19.83
C GLY A 135 -14.55 -10.01 -20.97
N GLU A 136 -14.90 -10.77 -22.01
CA GLU A 136 -14.56 -10.34 -23.35
C GLU A 136 -15.35 -9.07 -23.65
N SER A 137 -14.65 -7.96 -23.83
CA SER A 137 -15.21 -6.81 -24.53
C SER A 137 -15.36 -7.20 -26.00
N ASN A 138 -16.39 -7.96 -26.34
CA ASN A 138 -16.92 -7.97 -27.70
C ASN A 138 -17.96 -6.85 -27.79
N GLU A 139 -17.45 -5.62 -27.78
CA GLU A 139 -18.02 -4.46 -28.48
C GLU A 139 -16.91 -3.88 -29.35
#